data_AF-A9KK40-F1
#
_entry.id   AF-A9KK40-F1
#
_cell.length_a   1.000
_cell.length_b   1.000
_cell.length_c   1.000
_cell.angle_alpha   90.00
_cell.angle_beta   90.00
_cell.angle_gamma   90.00
#
_symmetry.space_group_name_H-M   'P 1'
#
loop_
_entity.id
_entity.type
_entity.pdbx_description
1 polymer ?
#
loop_
_entity_poly.entity_id
_entity_poly.type
_entity_poly.pdbx_seq_one_letter_code
_entity_poly.pdbx_strand_id
1 'polypeptide(L)'
;MKRLLSILIVLSLMFTMSNTVSAETTSTLKTEIQTGGILMSASEFRNMFSGDPASRMPATFAKSISDTNISISNIVISGEDVNFIAVLSINNKTINLPVKGRLSSSYKAQHGINSTIIDIPDSIEGYKFLLFEIYNDTKEDNLLVSTQNEKKELSTSPHLKIYLQDKDDTLYLFETAMPSAFSMLDASNYQKANKFRDALWASSLVKHETLELPTDSTILEELGLGVKTRGLNTWTTWVNPTSYYDSFYIGSDLVQCYSVPYVEYRHVNVRSQDSTWAAAFKVAEHANIAGNIYHGTNVFEYRNVKMAFACGDKSTFIRSFQEGRVYDYTAIFPAVKGVGESIAVSLLNKAVSALPYGSTFQTVLGYINTISSANGKVTLGSTGVSLTNRKTTAVGEKLTKYSFEECTDYDGKINIGHYFTYQGVLQYEAASGNTNTVGALAVEFDKFYTGDYSSTPISKNFQLDYSSQP
;
A
#
# COMPACT_ATOMS: atom_id res chain seq x y z
N MET A 1 -20.81 -53.84 32.92
CA MET A 1 -20.93 -52.40 32.62
C MET A 1 -19.64 -51.67 32.21
N LYS A 2 -18.42 -52.17 32.49
CA LYS A 2 -17.17 -51.52 32.05
C LYS A 2 -16.68 -51.89 30.64
N ARG A 3 -17.26 -52.90 29.98
CA ARG A 3 -16.88 -53.32 28.61
C ARG A 3 -17.76 -52.76 27.49
N LEU A 4 -18.92 -52.18 27.83
CA LEU A 4 -19.80 -51.49 26.87
C LEU A 4 -19.43 -50.01 26.70
N LEU A 5 -18.78 -49.40 27.70
CA LEU A 5 -18.30 -48.02 27.62
C LEU A 5 -17.07 -47.87 26.71
N SER A 6 -16.23 -48.92 26.62
CA SER A 6 -15.02 -48.90 25.78
C SER A 6 -15.31 -48.97 24.28
N ILE A 7 -16.44 -49.58 23.89
CA ILE A 7 -16.84 -49.66 22.47
C ILE A 7 -17.50 -48.34 22.01
N LEU A 8 -18.17 -47.62 22.93
CA LEU A 8 -18.75 -46.29 22.63
C LEU A 8 -17.68 -45.19 22.49
N ILE A 9 -16.54 -45.32 23.18
CA ILE A 9 -15.42 -44.38 23.08
C ILE A 9 -14.60 -44.61 21.79
N VAL A 10 -14.50 -45.85 21.31
CA VAL A 10 -13.82 -46.13 20.02
C VAL A 10 -14.70 -45.75 18.82
N LEU A 11 -16.04 -45.83 18.93
CA LEU A 11 -16.94 -45.35 17.87
C LEU A 11 -17.06 -43.81 17.80
N SER A 12 -16.88 -43.10 18.92
CA SER A 12 -16.92 -41.62 18.94
C SER A 12 -15.60 -40.97 18.50
N LEU A 13 -14.48 -41.71 18.55
CA LEU A 13 -13.20 -41.28 17.97
C LEU A 13 -13.11 -41.50 16.45
N MET A 14 -14.04 -42.22 15.82
CA MET A 14 -14.11 -42.37 14.36
C MET A 14 -15.06 -41.36 13.67
N PHE A 15 -15.71 -40.46 14.43
CA PHE A 15 -16.65 -39.48 13.88
C PHE A 15 -16.18 -38.00 13.96
N THR A 16 -14.93 -37.73 14.34
CA THR A 16 -14.40 -36.35 14.47
C THR A 16 -13.13 -36.06 13.67
N MET A 17 -12.78 -36.92 12.70
CA MET A 17 -11.74 -36.65 11.70
C MET A 17 -12.34 -36.67 10.29
N SER A 18 -13.47 -35.98 10.14
CA SER A 18 -13.92 -35.47 8.83
C SER A 18 -13.55 -34.00 8.74
N ASN A 19 -12.30 -33.65 9.05
CA ASN A 19 -11.71 -32.57 8.29
C ASN A 19 -11.67 -33.13 6.88
N THR A 20 -12.53 -32.61 6.01
CA THR A 20 -12.22 -32.53 4.60
C THR A 20 -10.86 -31.85 4.53
N VAL A 21 -9.80 -32.66 4.57
CA VAL A 21 -8.59 -32.36 3.85
C VAL A 21 -9.10 -32.27 2.43
N SER A 22 -9.48 -31.05 2.03
CA SER A 22 -9.51 -30.70 0.62
C SER A 22 -8.17 -31.21 0.14
N ALA A 23 -8.20 -32.29 -0.65
CA ALA A 23 -7.01 -32.76 -1.32
C ALA A 23 -6.43 -31.50 -1.96
N GLU A 24 -5.25 -31.07 -1.51
CA GLU A 24 -4.48 -30.11 -2.27
C GLU A 24 -4.24 -30.83 -3.59
N THR A 25 -5.08 -30.51 -4.57
CA THR A 25 -4.99 -31.02 -5.91
C THR A 25 -3.67 -30.50 -6.44
N THR A 26 -2.59 -31.25 -6.25
CA THR A 26 -1.32 -31.02 -6.90
C THR A 26 -1.54 -31.40 -8.37
N SER A 27 -2.20 -30.53 -9.12
CA SER A 27 -2.40 -30.72 -10.54
C SER A 27 -1.06 -30.51 -11.22
N THR A 28 -0.36 -31.60 -11.52
CA THR A 28 0.81 -31.54 -12.41
C THR A 28 0.29 -31.53 -13.84
N LEU A 29 -0.09 -30.36 -14.33
CA LEU A 29 -0.59 -30.20 -15.70
C LEU A 29 0.59 -29.95 -16.64
N LYS A 30 0.84 -30.92 -17.52
CA LYS A 30 1.68 -30.72 -18.70
C LYS A 30 0.83 -30.07 -19.79
N THR A 31 0.50 -28.80 -19.61
CA THR A 31 -0.01 -27.97 -20.70
C THR A 31 1.21 -27.29 -21.31
N GLU A 32 1.41 -27.43 -22.61
CA GLU A 32 2.38 -26.65 -23.37
C GLU A 32 1.58 -25.62 -24.16
N ILE A 33 1.75 -24.35 -23.81
CA ILE A 33 1.19 -23.22 -24.56
C ILE A 33 2.32 -22.74 -25.43
N GLN A 34 2.12 -22.50 -26.72
CA GLN A 34 3.12 -21.83 -27.54
C GLN A 34 2.45 -20.64 -28.18
N THR A 35 2.96 -19.44 -27.88
CA THR A 35 2.45 -18.21 -28.49
C THR A 35 3.59 -17.38 -29.02
N GLY A 36 3.37 -16.76 -30.18
CA GLY A 36 4.23 -15.71 -30.69
C GLY A 36 4.13 -14.47 -29.81
N GLY A 37 5.23 -13.73 -29.72
CA GLY A 37 5.28 -12.45 -29.02
C GLY A 37 5.89 -11.35 -29.86
N ILE A 38 5.87 -10.14 -29.32
CA ILE A 38 6.58 -9.00 -29.90
C ILE A 38 7.80 -8.70 -29.03
N LEU A 39 8.93 -8.48 -29.70
CA LEU A 39 10.15 -7.97 -29.11
C LEU A 39 10.25 -6.46 -29.38
N MET A 40 10.58 -5.66 -28.38
CA MET A 40 10.86 -4.23 -28.59
C MET A 40 11.75 -3.65 -27.49
N SER A 41 12.44 -2.56 -27.77
CA SER A 41 13.10 -1.77 -26.73
C SER A 41 12.09 -1.03 -25.85
N ALA A 42 12.48 -0.66 -24.63
CA ALA A 42 11.69 0.25 -23.77
C ALA A 42 11.33 1.57 -24.48
N SER A 43 12.20 2.06 -25.38
CA SER A 43 11.95 3.28 -26.15
C SER A 43 10.84 3.11 -27.20
N GLU A 44 10.81 1.97 -27.89
CA GLU A 44 9.76 1.64 -28.85
C GLU A 44 8.42 1.44 -28.14
N PHE A 45 8.42 0.72 -27.00
CA PHE A 45 7.24 0.57 -26.16
C PHE A 45 6.66 1.94 -25.77
N ARG A 46 7.51 2.85 -25.31
CA ARG A 46 7.11 4.20 -24.93
C ARG A 46 6.47 4.99 -26.07
N ASN A 47 6.96 4.81 -27.30
CA ASN A 47 6.46 5.52 -28.47
C ASN A 47 5.18 4.89 -29.06
N MET A 48 4.95 3.61 -28.81
CA MET A 48 3.84 2.83 -29.39
C MET A 48 2.67 2.63 -28.44
N PHE A 49 2.93 2.50 -27.13
CA PHE A 49 1.93 2.13 -26.13
C PHE A 49 1.78 3.14 -24.99
N SER A 50 2.55 4.23 -25.01
CA SER A 50 2.47 5.32 -24.04
C SER A 50 2.23 6.66 -24.74
N GLY A 51 1.72 7.63 -23.97
CA GLY A 51 1.26 8.92 -24.48
C GLY A 51 -0.15 8.87 -25.08
N ASP A 52 -0.68 10.03 -25.47
CA ASP A 52 -2.01 10.16 -26.08
C ASP A 52 -2.14 9.20 -27.27
N PRO A 53 -3.20 8.36 -27.35
CA PRO A 53 -3.44 7.46 -28.48
C PRO A 53 -3.29 8.09 -29.87
N ALA A 54 -3.67 9.36 -30.04
CA ALA A 54 -3.55 10.08 -31.31
C ALA A 54 -2.10 10.42 -31.70
N SER A 55 -1.18 10.41 -30.73
CA SER A 55 0.23 10.78 -30.90
C SER A 55 1.19 9.58 -31.06
N ARG A 56 0.66 8.35 -30.94
CA ARG A 56 1.48 7.13 -30.92
C ARG A 56 1.98 6.74 -32.30
N MET A 57 3.15 6.11 -32.32
CA MET A 57 3.65 5.48 -33.53
C MET A 57 2.83 4.24 -33.89
N PRO A 58 2.46 4.03 -35.17
CA PRO A 58 1.78 2.82 -35.59
C PRO A 58 2.61 1.57 -35.29
N ALA A 59 1.93 0.45 -35.01
CA ALA A 59 2.58 -0.81 -34.68
C ALA A 59 3.48 -1.37 -35.81
N THR A 60 3.29 -0.91 -37.04
CA THR A 60 4.11 -1.26 -38.21
C THR A 60 5.56 -0.75 -38.13
N PHE A 61 5.89 0.07 -37.13
CA PHE A 61 7.25 0.60 -36.92
C PHE A 61 8.08 -0.18 -35.90
N ALA A 62 7.52 -1.19 -35.22
CA ALA A 62 8.30 -2.05 -34.33
C ALA A 62 9.35 -2.87 -35.11
N LYS A 63 10.62 -2.83 -34.70
CA LYS A 63 11.63 -3.74 -35.23
C LYS A 63 11.34 -5.18 -34.77
N SER A 64 11.20 -6.08 -35.75
CA SER A 64 10.95 -7.52 -35.64
C SER A 64 9.63 -7.94 -34.98
N ILE A 65 8.67 -8.29 -35.83
CA ILE A 65 7.48 -9.11 -35.52
C ILE A 65 7.85 -10.62 -35.47
N SER A 66 9.12 -11.01 -35.62
CA SER A 66 9.51 -12.41 -35.89
C SER A 66 10.43 -13.06 -34.84
N ASP A 67 10.09 -14.33 -34.53
CA ASP A 67 10.85 -15.39 -33.85
C ASP A 67 11.07 -15.29 -32.34
N THR A 68 10.15 -14.67 -31.60
CA THR A 68 10.04 -14.89 -30.15
C THR A 68 8.78 -15.67 -29.79
N ASN A 69 8.95 -16.81 -29.14
CA ASN A 69 7.85 -17.60 -28.61
C ASN A 69 8.08 -17.87 -27.12
N ILE A 70 6.99 -17.96 -26.35
CA ILE A 70 7.05 -18.47 -24.98
C ILE A 70 6.24 -19.77 -24.90
N SER A 71 6.79 -20.75 -24.19
CA SER A 71 5.99 -21.85 -23.68
C SER A 71 6.05 -22.01 -22.18
N ILE A 72 4.91 -22.33 -21.57
CA ILE A 72 4.83 -22.61 -20.14
C ILE A 72 4.57 -24.10 -20.00
N SER A 73 5.26 -24.74 -19.08
CA SER A 73 5.11 -26.16 -18.78
C SER A 73 5.30 -26.44 -17.29
N ASN A 74 4.91 -27.64 -16.86
CA ASN A 74 5.07 -28.13 -15.49
C ASN A 74 4.48 -27.17 -14.44
N ILE A 75 3.27 -26.65 -14.71
CA ILE A 75 2.56 -25.80 -13.78
C ILE A 75 2.17 -26.65 -12.57
N VAL A 76 2.59 -26.20 -11.39
CA VAL A 76 2.25 -26.78 -10.09
C VAL A 76 1.73 -25.66 -9.21
N ILE A 77 0.49 -25.80 -8.75
CA ILE A 77 -0.16 -24.88 -7.82
C ILE A 77 -0.38 -25.61 -6.49
N SER A 78 0.04 -25.01 -5.39
CA SER A 78 -0.16 -25.51 -4.03
C SER A 78 -0.53 -24.33 -3.13
N GLY A 79 -1.81 -24.25 -2.78
CA GLY A 79 -2.36 -23.07 -2.11
C GLY A 79 -2.23 -21.83 -2.99
N GLU A 80 -1.55 -20.79 -2.48
CA GLU A 80 -1.25 -19.57 -3.23
C GLU A 80 0.09 -19.66 -3.98
N ASP A 81 0.91 -20.67 -3.73
CA ASP A 81 2.21 -20.81 -4.38
C ASP A 81 2.05 -21.45 -5.77
N VAL A 82 2.73 -20.87 -6.76
CA VAL A 82 2.76 -21.39 -8.12
C VAL A 82 4.20 -21.53 -8.61
N ASN A 83 4.49 -22.67 -9.23
CA ASN A 83 5.77 -22.96 -9.85
C ASN A 83 5.54 -23.49 -11.26
N PHE A 84 6.37 -23.06 -12.21
CA PHE A 84 6.34 -23.55 -13.59
C PHE A 84 7.67 -23.30 -14.28
N ILE A 85 7.84 -23.86 -15.48
CA ILE A 85 8.97 -23.55 -16.35
C ILE A 85 8.43 -22.77 -17.55
N ALA A 86 8.84 -21.51 -17.67
CA ALA A 86 8.67 -20.73 -18.89
C ALA A 86 9.90 -20.94 -19.79
N VAL A 87 9.66 -21.22 -21.06
CA VAL A 87 10.68 -21.52 -22.06
C VAL A 87 10.56 -20.45 -23.13
N LEU A 88 11.50 -19.51 -23.10
CA LEU A 88 11.57 -18.40 -24.04
C LEU A 88 12.46 -18.80 -25.22
N SER A 89 11.90 -18.81 -26.42
CA SER A 89 12.62 -19.13 -27.65
C SER A 89 12.83 -17.87 -28.47
N ILE A 90 14.07 -17.40 -28.60
CA ILE A 90 14.45 -16.16 -29.31
C ILE A 90 15.46 -16.52 -30.39
N ASN A 91 15.16 -16.27 -31.66
CA ASN A 91 16.09 -16.52 -32.78
C ASN A 91 16.69 -17.95 -32.73
N ASN A 92 15.86 -18.97 -32.50
CA ASN A 92 16.22 -20.38 -32.32
C ASN A 92 17.10 -20.71 -31.10
N LYS A 93 17.27 -19.79 -30.16
CA LYS A 93 17.87 -20.05 -28.85
C LYS A 93 16.78 -20.23 -27.81
N THR A 94 16.92 -21.24 -26.97
CA THR A 94 15.98 -21.55 -25.90
C THR A 94 16.56 -21.14 -24.55
N ILE A 95 15.76 -20.43 -23.76
CA ILE A 95 16.07 -20.00 -22.41
C ILE A 95 15.00 -20.56 -21.48
N ASN A 96 15.43 -21.32 -20.47
CA ASN A 96 14.54 -21.89 -19.46
C ASN A 96 14.52 -20.96 -18.24
N LEU A 97 13.32 -20.49 -17.90
CA LEU A 97 13.03 -19.63 -16.77
C LEU A 97 12.24 -20.47 -15.74
N PRO A 98 12.90 -21.05 -14.72
CA PRO A 98 12.20 -21.72 -13.62
C PRO A 98 11.52 -20.67 -12.75
N VAL A 99 10.21 -20.50 -12.93
CA VAL A 99 9.44 -19.47 -12.25
C VAL A 99 8.86 -20.00 -10.95
N LYS A 100 9.00 -19.19 -9.90
CA LYS A 100 8.28 -19.33 -8.63
C LYS A 100 7.60 -18.01 -8.32
N GLY A 101 6.33 -18.05 -7.97
CA GLY A 101 5.57 -16.86 -7.62
C GLY A 101 4.38 -17.20 -6.73
N ARG A 102 3.62 -16.17 -6.39
CA ARG A 102 2.40 -16.29 -5.58
C ARG A 102 1.19 -15.77 -6.34
N LEU A 103 0.08 -16.51 -6.31
CA LEU A 103 -1.20 -16.08 -6.86
C LEU A 103 -1.75 -14.92 -6.01
N SER A 104 -2.10 -13.83 -6.67
CA SER A 104 -2.61 -12.61 -6.03
C SER A 104 -3.78 -12.04 -6.83
N SER A 105 -4.72 -11.41 -6.15
CA SER A 105 -5.87 -10.74 -6.75
C SER A 105 -5.45 -9.46 -7.46
N SER A 106 -5.82 -9.30 -8.74
CA SER A 106 -5.58 -8.06 -9.50
C SER A 106 -6.48 -6.93 -8.99
N TYR A 107 -6.06 -5.68 -9.20
CA TYR A 107 -6.85 -4.47 -8.94
C TYR A 107 -8.25 -4.54 -9.59
N LYS A 108 -8.39 -5.22 -10.73
CA LYS A 108 -9.65 -5.42 -11.45
C LYS A 108 -10.72 -6.15 -10.61
N ALA A 109 -10.31 -6.95 -9.63
CA ALA A 109 -11.23 -7.65 -8.73
C ALA A 109 -12.11 -6.70 -7.89
N GLN A 110 -11.68 -5.45 -7.67
CA GLN A 110 -12.51 -4.42 -7.00
C GLN A 110 -13.83 -4.16 -7.75
N HIS A 111 -13.87 -4.41 -9.07
CA HIS A 111 -15.06 -4.27 -9.93
C HIS A 111 -15.60 -5.62 -10.41
N GLY A 112 -15.33 -6.68 -9.64
CA GLY A 112 -15.85 -8.02 -9.88
C GLY A 112 -15.38 -8.63 -11.20
N ILE A 113 -14.14 -8.35 -11.61
CA ILE A 113 -13.46 -9.04 -12.72
C ILE A 113 -12.57 -10.11 -12.12
N ASN A 114 -12.69 -11.35 -12.59
CA ASN A 114 -11.82 -12.43 -12.15
C ASN A 114 -10.46 -12.37 -12.86
N SER A 115 -9.53 -11.60 -12.31
CA SER A 115 -8.15 -11.50 -12.79
C SER A 115 -7.16 -11.77 -11.67
N THR A 116 -6.22 -12.70 -11.92
CA THR A 116 -5.18 -13.12 -10.98
C THR A 116 -3.80 -12.73 -11.52
N ILE A 117 -2.95 -12.17 -10.67
CA ILE A 117 -1.54 -11.89 -10.96
C ILE A 117 -0.68 -12.99 -10.37
N ILE A 118 0.30 -13.48 -11.13
CA ILE A 118 1.40 -14.25 -10.57
C ILE A 118 2.50 -13.28 -10.11
N ASP A 119 2.59 -13.09 -8.80
CA ASP A 119 3.53 -12.18 -8.18
C ASP A 119 4.94 -12.82 -8.12
N ILE A 120 5.85 -12.40 -9.02
CA ILE A 120 7.21 -12.96 -9.19
C ILE A 120 8.25 -11.89 -8.82
N PRO A 121 8.93 -11.98 -7.66
CA PRO A 121 9.77 -10.89 -7.16
C PRO A 121 11.16 -10.78 -7.70
N ASP A 122 11.72 -11.92 -8.05
CA ASP A 122 13.10 -11.99 -8.44
C ASP A 122 13.23 -11.97 -9.96
N SER A 123 14.31 -11.37 -10.44
CA SER A 123 14.75 -11.62 -11.81
C SER A 123 15.22 -13.07 -11.92
N ILE A 124 14.79 -13.76 -12.97
CA ILE A 124 15.15 -15.16 -13.23
C ILE A 124 16.05 -15.17 -14.47
N GLU A 125 17.30 -15.63 -14.32
CA GLU A 125 18.27 -15.67 -15.43
C GLU A 125 18.44 -14.31 -16.14
N GLY A 126 18.31 -13.20 -15.41
CA GLY A 126 18.40 -11.84 -15.96
C GLY A 126 17.12 -11.32 -16.61
N TYR A 127 16.00 -12.04 -16.49
CA TYR A 127 14.67 -11.62 -16.95
C TYR A 127 13.80 -11.21 -15.77
N LYS A 128 13.27 -9.99 -15.81
CA LYS A 128 12.27 -9.47 -14.88
C LYS A 128 10.88 -9.68 -15.47
N PHE A 129 9.99 -10.32 -14.71
CA PHE A 129 8.56 -10.34 -15.03
C PHE A 129 7.95 -9.01 -14.64
N LEU A 130 7.45 -8.26 -15.63
CA LEU A 130 6.76 -7.00 -15.41
C LEU A 130 5.29 -7.23 -15.09
N LEU A 131 4.64 -8.11 -15.85
CA LEU A 131 3.26 -8.53 -15.66
C LEU A 131 3.13 -10.01 -16.00
N PHE A 132 2.46 -10.75 -15.13
CA PHE A 132 1.93 -12.07 -15.45
C PHE A 132 0.47 -12.09 -15.00
N GLU A 133 -0.43 -11.78 -15.93
CA GLU A 133 -1.88 -11.72 -15.67
C GLU A 133 -2.56 -12.98 -16.23
N ILE A 134 -3.38 -13.59 -15.38
CA ILE A 134 -4.34 -14.62 -15.73
C ILE A 134 -5.72 -13.97 -15.70
N TYR A 135 -6.23 -13.58 -16.86
CA TYR A 135 -7.54 -12.98 -17.01
C TYR A 135 -8.56 -14.10 -17.24
N ASN A 136 -9.42 -14.37 -16.25
CA ASN A 136 -10.42 -15.44 -16.30
C ASN A 136 -11.85 -14.86 -16.27
N ASP A 137 -12.11 -13.92 -17.18
CA ASP A 137 -13.38 -13.23 -17.31
C ASP A 137 -13.77 -13.07 -18.79
N THR A 138 -14.96 -12.56 -19.05
CA THR A 138 -15.50 -12.30 -20.40
C THR A 138 -15.74 -10.83 -20.67
N LYS A 139 -15.62 -9.96 -19.66
CA LYS A 139 -15.59 -8.50 -19.88
C LYS A 139 -14.38 -8.13 -20.75
N GLU A 140 -14.53 -7.06 -21.54
CA GLU A 140 -13.47 -6.57 -22.41
C GLU A 140 -12.25 -6.12 -21.60
N ASP A 141 -11.07 -6.59 -22.02
CA ASP A 141 -9.77 -6.24 -21.44
C ASP A 141 -8.87 -5.51 -22.45
N ASN A 142 -7.95 -4.69 -21.92
CA ASN A 142 -6.94 -4.00 -22.71
C ASN A 142 -5.79 -4.96 -23.07
N LEU A 143 -5.68 -5.21 -24.38
CA LEU A 143 -4.61 -5.98 -25.00
C LEU A 143 -3.66 -5.07 -25.80
N LEU A 144 -2.36 -5.27 -25.67
CA LEU A 144 -1.30 -4.51 -26.32
C LEU A 144 -0.89 -5.05 -27.69
N VAL A 145 -0.71 -6.37 -27.81
CA VAL A 145 0.10 -6.97 -28.90
C VAL A 145 -0.59 -8.02 -29.74
N SER A 146 -1.77 -8.50 -29.35
CA SER A 146 -2.63 -9.34 -30.17
C SER A 146 -2.95 -8.68 -31.53
N THR A 147 -2.99 -9.49 -32.60
CA THR A 147 -3.31 -8.99 -33.95
C THR A 147 -4.74 -8.42 -33.96
N GLN A 148 -5.09 -7.50 -34.87
CA GLN A 148 -6.43 -6.86 -34.82
C GLN A 148 -7.61 -7.86 -34.85
N ASN A 149 -7.48 -8.97 -35.57
CA ASN A 149 -8.51 -10.00 -35.64
C ASN A 149 -8.55 -10.85 -34.36
N GLU A 150 -7.40 -11.30 -33.86
CA GLU A 150 -7.30 -12.08 -32.61
C GLU A 150 -7.64 -11.23 -31.39
N LYS A 151 -7.30 -9.94 -31.40
CA LYS A 151 -7.55 -8.98 -30.32
C LYS A 151 -9.02 -8.89 -29.99
N LYS A 152 -9.89 -8.88 -31.01
CA LYS A 152 -11.35 -8.77 -30.82
C LYS A 152 -11.95 -10.01 -30.15
N GLU A 153 -11.38 -11.19 -30.37
CA GLU A 153 -11.85 -12.43 -29.74
C GLU A 153 -11.20 -12.64 -28.36
N LEU A 154 -9.91 -12.35 -28.25
CA LEU A 154 -9.13 -12.57 -27.04
C LEU A 154 -9.47 -11.55 -25.94
N SER A 155 -9.80 -10.29 -26.28
CA SER A 155 -10.12 -9.26 -25.28
C SER A 155 -11.37 -9.55 -24.47
N THR A 156 -12.28 -10.38 -24.98
CA THR A 156 -13.54 -10.77 -24.32
C THR A 156 -13.59 -12.24 -23.94
N SER A 157 -12.43 -12.91 -23.87
CA SER A 157 -12.33 -14.31 -23.47
C SER A 157 -11.17 -14.53 -22.49
N PRO A 158 -11.17 -15.63 -21.73
CA PRO A 158 -10.07 -15.92 -20.81
C PRO A 158 -8.72 -16.03 -21.52
N HIS A 159 -7.74 -15.26 -21.04
CA HIS A 159 -6.43 -15.13 -21.67
C HIS A 159 -5.29 -14.92 -20.66
N LEU A 160 -4.06 -15.03 -21.14
CA LEU A 160 -2.84 -14.71 -20.41
C LEU A 160 -2.16 -13.49 -21.01
N LYS A 161 -1.56 -12.67 -20.15
CA LYS A 161 -0.57 -11.65 -20.53
C LYS A 161 0.73 -11.93 -19.80
N ILE A 162 1.82 -12.01 -20.54
CA ILE A 162 3.15 -12.27 -19.99
C ILE A 162 4.10 -11.24 -20.59
N TYR A 163 4.54 -10.29 -19.76
CA TYR A 163 5.44 -9.22 -20.15
C TYR A 163 6.75 -9.33 -19.38
N LEU A 164 7.85 -9.41 -20.11
CA LEU A 164 9.19 -9.58 -19.57
C LEU A 164 10.09 -8.42 -20.00
N GLN A 165 11.10 -8.14 -19.19
CA GLN A 165 12.21 -7.26 -19.52
C GLN A 165 13.52 -7.98 -19.24
N ASP A 166 14.44 -8.00 -20.20
CA ASP A 166 15.79 -8.49 -19.95
C ASP A 166 16.71 -7.40 -19.39
N LYS A 167 17.95 -7.78 -19.07
CA LYS A 167 19.01 -6.89 -18.57
C LYS A 167 19.44 -5.81 -19.55
N ASP A 168 19.13 -5.95 -20.84
CA ASP A 168 19.51 -5.05 -21.92
C ASP A 168 18.34 -4.10 -22.29
N ASP A 169 17.33 -3.98 -21.41
CA ASP A 169 16.10 -3.19 -21.58
C ASP A 169 15.25 -3.59 -22.80
N THR A 170 15.37 -4.85 -23.21
CA THR A 170 14.52 -5.45 -24.24
C THR A 170 13.28 -6.04 -23.59
N LEU A 171 12.13 -5.70 -24.14
CA LEU A 171 10.81 -6.14 -23.72
C LEU A 171 10.32 -7.28 -24.59
N TYR A 172 9.69 -8.26 -23.95
CA TYR A 172 9.05 -9.40 -24.59
C TYR A 172 7.59 -9.44 -24.15
N LEU A 173 6.68 -9.28 -25.11
CA LEU A 173 5.26 -9.18 -24.83
C LEU A 173 4.51 -10.35 -25.46
N PHE A 174 3.80 -11.11 -24.64
CA PHE A 174 3.00 -12.26 -25.07
C PHE A 174 1.57 -12.12 -24.57
N GLU A 175 0.61 -12.33 -25.46
CA GLU A 175 -0.82 -12.40 -25.16
C GLU A 175 -1.40 -13.65 -25.85
N THR A 176 -2.11 -14.49 -25.12
CA THR A 176 -2.57 -15.78 -25.66
C THR A 176 -3.77 -16.34 -24.90
N ALA A 177 -4.46 -17.33 -25.47
CA ALA A 177 -5.58 -17.98 -24.81
C ALA A 177 -5.16 -18.64 -23.48
N MET A 178 -6.03 -18.57 -22.48
CA MET A 178 -5.72 -19.12 -21.16
C MET A 178 -5.69 -20.65 -21.20
N PRO A 179 -4.64 -21.30 -20.69
CA PRO A 179 -4.61 -22.75 -20.53
C PRO A 179 -5.65 -23.20 -19.50
N SER A 180 -6.21 -24.40 -19.71
CA SER A 180 -7.21 -24.97 -18.79
C SER A 180 -6.71 -25.16 -17.36
N ALA A 181 -5.39 -25.23 -17.15
CA ALA A 181 -4.78 -25.31 -15.82
C ALA A 181 -5.14 -24.13 -14.91
N PHE A 182 -5.47 -22.97 -15.48
CA PHE A 182 -5.84 -21.77 -14.73
C PHE A 182 -7.35 -21.52 -14.66
N SER A 183 -8.19 -22.36 -15.28
CA SER A 183 -9.63 -22.09 -15.38
C SER A 183 -10.37 -22.10 -14.05
N MET A 184 -9.83 -22.78 -13.05
CA MET A 184 -10.42 -22.91 -11.72
C MET A 184 -9.95 -21.81 -10.75
N LEU A 185 -9.07 -20.90 -11.19
CA LEU A 185 -8.60 -19.81 -10.36
C LEU A 185 -9.69 -18.75 -10.19
N ASP A 186 -9.83 -18.30 -8.95
CA ASP A 186 -10.76 -17.25 -8.56
C ASP A 186 -10.01 -16.23 -7.70
N ALA A 187 -9.87 -15.03 -8.27
CA ALA A 187 -9.13 -13.91 -7.71
C ALA A 187 -9.65 -13.48 -6.32
N SER A 188 -10.90 -13.77 -5.97
CA SER A 188 -11.49 -13.41 -4.68
C SER A 188 -10.89 -14.19 -3.50
N ASN A 189 -10.21 -15.31 -3.78
CA ASN A 189 -9.57 -16.16 -2.77
C ASN A 189 -8.16 -15.70 -2.39
N TYR A 190 -7.59 -14.71 -3.08
CA TYR A 190 -6.20 -14.31 -2.92
C TYR A 190 -6.05 -12.89 -2.34
N GLN A 191 -4.89 -12.64 -1.73
CA GLN A 191 -4.51 -11.30 -1.31
C GLN A 191 -4.24 -10.41 -2.53
N LYS A 192 -4.44 -9.09 -2.37
CA LYS A 192 -4.17 -8.09 -3.41
C LYS A 192 -2.70 -8.16 -3.88
N ALA A 193 -2.51 -8.10 -5.19
CA ALA A 193 -1.19 -8.11 -5.81
C ALA A 193 -0.40 -6.83 -5.51
N ASN A 194 0.93 -6.92 -5.64
CA ASN A 194 1.76 -5.72 -5.67
C ASN A 194 1.36 -4.84 -6.87
N LYS A 195 1.01 -3.58 -6.61
CA LYS A 195 0.58 -2.61 -7.63
C LYS A 195 1.55 -2.45 -8.80
N PHE A 196 2.86 -2.62 -8.61
CA PHE A 196 3.89 -2.52 -9.66
C PHE A 196 4.09 -3.80 -10.48
N ARG A 197 3.32 -4.85 -10.20
CA ARG A 197 3.24 -6.08 -11.02
C ARG A 197 1.84 -6.32 -11.55
N ASP A 198 0.98 -5.31 -11.37
CA ASP A 198 -0.42 -5.30 -11.68
C ASP A 198 -0.72 -3.95 -12.35
N ALA A 199 -1.64 -3.12 -11.84
CA ALA A 199 -2.06 -1.86 -12.45
C ALA A 199 -0.93 -0.89 -12.90
N LEU A 200 0.21 -0.86 -12.21
CA LEU A 200 1.32 0.07 -12.44
C LEU A 200 2.55 -0.61 -13.06
N TRP A 201 2.40 -1.81 -13.63
CA TRP A 201 3.50 -2.65 -14.13
C TRP A 201 4.45 -1.93 -15.11
N ALA A 202 3.91 -1.05 -15.94
CA ALA A 202 4.68 -0.32 -16.96
C ALA A 202 5.09 1.09 -16.53
N SER A 203 4.79 1.54 -15.31
CA SER A 203 5.05 2.92 -14.86
C SER A 203 6.48 3.37 -15.17
N SER A 204 7.49 2.59 -14.79
CA SER A 204 8.90 2.92 -15.09
C SER A 204 9.29 2.99 -16.59
N LEU A 205 8.45 2.49 -17.50
CA LEU A 205 8.73 2.44 -18.94
C LEU A 205 8.10 3.61 -19.71
N VAL A 206 7.06 4.22 -19.14
CA VAL A 206 6.18 5.18 -19.82
C VAL A 206 6.54 6.62 -19.50
N LYS A 207 5.94 7.56 -20.25
CA LYS A 207 6.06 8.99 -19.91
C LYS A 207 4.98 9.37 -18.92
N HIS A 208 5.41 10.06 -17.88
CA HIS A 208 4.55 10.59 -16.83
C HIS A 208 4.30 12.09 -17.06
N GLU A 209 3.08 12.51 -16.80
CA GLU A 209 2.72 13.89 -16.53
C GLU A 209 2.44 14.02 -15.03
N THR A 210 3.41 14.57 -14.30
CA THR A 210 3.35 14.75 -12.85
C THR A 210 3.09 16.22 -12.53
N LEU A 211 2.09 16.47 -11.68
CA LEU A 211 1.67 17.82 -11.29
C LEU A 211 1.50 17.92 -9.77
N GLU A 212 1.77 19.11 -9.25
CA GLU A 212 1.38 19.51 -7.90
C GLU A 212 0.21 20.48 -8.02
N LEU A 213 -0.96 20.05 -7.53
CA LEU A 213 -2.21 20.79 -7.64
C LEU A 213 -2.55 21.43 -6.29
N PRO A 214 -3.13 22.64 -6.25
CA PRO A 214 -3.71 23.17 -5.02
C PRO A 214 -4.84 22.25 -4.55
N THR A 215 -4.86 21.90 -3.26
CA THR A 215 -5.94 21.10 -2.68
C THR A 215 -7.17 21.97 -2.43
N ASP A 216 -8.17 21.83 -3.29
CA ASP A 216 -9.44 22.54 -3.22
C ASP A 216 -10.62 21.58 -2.97
N SER A 217 -11.85 22.13 -2.92
CA SER A 217 -13.05 21.33 -2.67
C SER A 217 -13.33 20.28 -3.75
N THR A 218 -12.90 20.52 -5.00
CA THR A 218 -13.13 19.58 -6.10
C THR A 218 -12.25 18.36 -5.94
N ILE A 219 -10.96 18.53 -5.66
CA ILE A 219 -10.07 17.40 -5.38
C ILE A 219 -10.50 16.66 -4.11
N LEU A 220 -10.92 17.38 -3.07
CA LEU A 220 -11.42 16.76 -1.85
C LEU A 220 -12.68 15.91 -2.10
N GLU A 221 -13.61 16.39 -2.93
CA GLU A 221 -14.80 15.64 -3.32
C GLU A 221 -14.45 14.41 -4.17
N GLU A 222 -13.53 14.55 -5.13
CA GLU A 222 -13.03 13.44 -5.96
C GLU A 222 -12.38 12.34 -5.11
N LEU A 223 -11.60 12.75 -4.11
CA LEU A 223 -10.97 11.85 -3.14
C LEU A 223 -11.93 11.36 -2.03
N GLY A 224 -13.19 11.77 -2.03
CA GLY A 224 -14.18 11.40 -1.00
C GLY A 224 -13.84 11.91 0.42
N LEU A 225 -13.02 12.95 0.55
CA LEU A 225 -12.49 13.44 1.84
C LEU A 225 -13.35 14.57 2.43
N GLY A 226 -14.04 14.27 3.54
CA GLY A 226 -14.76 15.28 4.32
C GLY A 226 -13.87 15.99 5.37
N VAL A 227 -13.67 17.30 5.23
CA VAL A 227 -12.85 18.11 6.16
C VAL A 227 -13.67 18.57 7.38
N LYS A 228 -13.17 18.32 8.60
CA LYS A 228 -13.79 18.79 9.85
C LYS A 228 -12.94 19.89 10.49
N THR A 229 -13.34 21.16 10.41
CA THR A 229 -12.61 22.28 11.04
C THR A 229 -13.22 22.62 12.41
N ARG A 230 -13.09 21.71 13.38
CA ARG A 230 -13.64 21.88 14.73
C ARG A 230 -12.51 21.93 15.74
N GLY A 231 -12.48 22.96 16.59
CA GLY A 231 -11.40 23.18 17.56
C GLY A 231 -11.40 22.24 18.77
N LEU A 232 -10.99 22.77 19.92
CA LEU A 232 -10.84 22.04 21.19
C LEU A 232 -11.99 21.03 21.47
N ASN A 233 -11.61 19.86 22.00
CA ASN A 233 -12.48 18.71 22.32
C ASN A 233 -13.09 17.97 21.14
N THR A 234 -12.89 18.43 19.91
CA THR A 234 -13.40 17.77 18.69
C THR A 234 -12.24 17.38 17.78
N TRP A 235 -12.47 16.41 16.89
CA TRP A 235 -11.53 16.11 15.83
C TRP A 235 -11.50 17.24 14.80
N THR A 236 -10.30 17.75 14.55
CA THR A 236 -9.96 18.69 13.49
C THR A 236 -9.24 17.94 12.37
N THR A 237 -9.53 18.28 11.12
CA THR A 237 -8.82 17.80 9.93
C THR A 237 -7.96 18.92 9.38
N TRP A 238 -6.66 18.67 9.24
CA TRP A 238 -5.79 19.44 8.37
C TRP A 238 -5.48 18.62 7.13
N VAL A 239 -5.62 19.24 5.97
CA VAL A 239 -5.23 18.64 4.70
C VAL A 239 -4.01 19.38 4.18
N ASN A 240 -3.06 18.65 3.59
CA ASN A 240 -1.96 19.28 2.88
C ASN A 240 -2.53 20.24 1.80
N PRO A 241 -2.05 21.49 1.70
CA PRO A 241 -2.52 22.41 0.66
C PRO A 241 -2.13 22.00 -0.76
N THR A 242 -1.29 20.99 -0.91
CA THR A 242 -0.87 20.43 -2.21
C THR A 242 -1.32 18.99 -2.35
N SER A 243 -2.05 18.73 -3.44
CA SER A 243 -2.40 17.41 -3.94
C SER A 243 -1.40 16.97 -5.00
N TYR A 244 -1.02 15.70 -4.96
CA TYR A 244 -0.10 15.12 -5.92
C TYR A 244 -0.86 14.37 -6.99
N TYR A 245 -0.57 14.70 -8.24
CA TYR A 245 -1.17 14.10 -9.41
C TYR A 245 -0.09 13.51 -10.30
N ASP A 246 -0.36 12.33 -10.83
CA ASP A 246 0.48 11.71 -11.85
C ASP A 246 -0.41 11.01 -12.87
N SER A 247 -0.09 11.14 -14.15
CA SER A 247 -0.81 10.42 -15.19
C SER A 247 0.08 9.91 -16.30
N PHE A 248 -0.32 8.77 -16.85
CA PHE A 248 0.40 8.09 -17.91
C PHE A 248 -0.53 7.11 -18.61
N TYR A 249 -0.13 6.68 -19.81
CA TYR A 249 -0.86 5.66 -20.55
C TYR A 249 -0.13 4.33 -20.52
N ILE A 250 -0.89 3.25 -20.35
CA ILE A 250 -0.45 1.87 -20.60
C ILE A 250 -1.39 1.26 -21.64
N GLY A 251 -0.96 1.17 -22.89
CA GLY A 251 -1.88 0.79 -23.96
C GLY A 251 -3.01 1.82 -24.06
N SER A 252 -4.25 1.42 -24.26
CA SER A 252 -5.37 2.38 -24.31
C SER A 252 -5.73 2.99 -22.95
N ASP A 253 -5.24 2.41 -21.84
CA ASP A 253 -5.67 2.83 -20.51
C ASP A 253 -4.91 4.08 -20.07
N LEU A 254 -5.67 5.16 -19.86
CA LEU A 254 -5.19 6.31 -19.11
C LEU A 254 -5.24 5.96 -17.63
N VAL A 255 -4.10 6.03 -16.96
CA VAL A 255 -3.95 5.92 -15.51
C VAL A 255 -3.76 7.31 -14.95
N GLN A 256 -4.56 7.69 -13.97
CA GLN A 256 -4.48 8.98 -13.27
C GLN A 256 -4.47 8.73 -11.76
N CYS A 257 -3.36 9.01 -11.11
CA CYS A 257 -3.17 8.84 -9.68
C CYS A 257 -3.35 10.17 -8.96
N TYR A 258 -4.24 10.20 -7.97
CA TYR A 258 -4.45 11.34 -7.10
C TYR A 258 -4.09 10.95 -5.68
N SER A 259 -3.33 11.79 -4.97
CA SER A 259 -2.93 11.51 -3.59
C SER A 259 -2.79 12.78 -2.77
N VAL A 260 -3.36 12.79 -1.57
CA VAL A 260 -3.31 13.90 -0.61
C VAL A 260 -3.09 13.36 0.80
N PRO A 261 -1.98 13.72 1.48
CA PRO A 261 -1.81 13.38 2.88
C PRO A 261 -2.61 14.36 3.75
N TYR A 262 -3.18 13.84 4.83
CA TYR A 262 -3.93 14.64 5.79
C TYR A 262 -3.71 14.16 7.22
N VAL A 263 -3.98 15.05 8.17
CA VAL A 263 -3.87 14.79 9.61
C VAL A 263 -5.21 15.07 10.24
N GLU A 264 -5.76 14.08 10.95
CA GLU A 264 -6.84 14.32 11.90
C GLU A 264 -6.23 14.44 13.29
N TYR A 265 -6.60 15.44 14.07
CA TYR A 265 -6.11 15.59 15.44
C TYR A 265 -7.20 16.08 16.38
N ARG A 266 -7.04 15.77 17.66
CA ARG A 266 -7.92 16.19 18.74
C ARG A 266 -7.10 16.46 19.98
N HIS A 267 -7.32 17.62 20.58
CA HIS A 267 -6.78 17.96 21.89
C HIS A 267 -7.91 18.40 22.83
N VAL A 268 -7.64 18.31 24.13
CA VAL A 268 -8.57 18.62 25.21
C VAL A 268 -7.86 19.44 26.28
N ASN A 269 -8.64 20.09 27.14
CA ASN A 269 -8.09 20.70 28.36
C ASN A 269 -7.46 19.62 29.26
N VAL A 270 -6.35 19.98 29.91
CA VAL A 270 -5.63 19.08 30.82
C VAL A 270 -6.21 19.21 32.22
N ARG A 271 -6.53 18.07 32.84
CA ARG A 271 -7.12 17.96 34.19
C ARG A 271 -6.22 17.13 35.12
N SER A 272 -6.54 17.05 36.42
CA SER A 272 -5.84 16.10 37.32
C SER A 272 -6.07 14.64 36.94
N GLN A 273 -7.13 14.36 36.18
CA GLN A 273 -7.37 13.06 35.55
C GLN A 273 -6.77 13.00 34.13
N ASP A 274 -6.55 11.77 33.65
CA ASP A 274 -6.01 11.49 32.32
C ASP A 274 -6.73 12.28 31.23
N SER A 275 -5.96 13.07 30.50
CA SER A 275 -6.42 13.89 29.39
C SER A 275 -5.68 13.45 28.12
N THR A 276 -6.38 12.91 27.13
CA THR A 276 -5.74 12.35 25.93
C THR A 276 -5.77 13.33 24.76
N TRP A 277 -4.60 13.59 24.19
CA TRP A 277 -4.46 14.21 22.88
C TRP A 277 -4.13 13.13 21.85
N ALA A 278 -4.66 13.25 20.64
CA ALA A 278 -4.50 12.26 19.59
C ALA A 278 -4.29 12.94 18.23
N ALA A 279 -3.45 12.34 17.40
CA ALA A 279 -3.26 12.71 15.99
C ALA A 279 -3.19 11.44 15.15
N ALA A 280 -3.75 11.47 13.96
CA ALA A 280 -3.75 10.39 12.99
C ALA A 280 -3.23 10.92 11.66
N PHE A 281 -2.16 10.30 11.15
CA PHE A 281 -1.68 10.52 9.79
C PHE A 281 -2.39 9.55 8.84
N LYS A 282 -2.93 10.08 7.74
CA LYS A 282 -3.73 9.36 6.75
C LYS A 282 -3.45 9.90 5.34
N VAL A 283 -3.85 9.14 4.33
CA VAL A 283 -3.65 9.44 2.91
C VAL A 283 -4.96 9.25 2.16
N ALA A 284 -5.54 10.30 1.59
CA ALA A 284 -6.67 10.17 0.69
C ALA A 284 -6.14 9.99 -0.74
N GLU A 285 -6.51 8.90 -1.39
CA GLU A 285 -6.01 8.58 -2.74
C GLU A 285 -6.91 7.64 -3.54
N HIS A 286 -6.71 7.65 -4.85
CA HIS A 286 -7.12 6.61 -5.78
C HIS A 286 -6.31 6.68 -7.08
N ALA A 287 -6.43 5.65 -7.91
CA ALA A 287 -6.15 5.73 -9.34
C ALA A 287 -7.46 5.66 -10.12
N ASN A 288 -7.65 6.56 -11.09
CA ASN A 288 -8.61 6.36 -12.17
C ASN A 288 -7.90 5.62 -13.31
N ILE A 289 -8.38 4.45 -13.67
CA ILE A 289 -7.84 3.64 -14.77
C ILE A 289 -8.97 3.41 -15.76
N ALA A 290 -8.84 4.00 -16.94
CA ALA A 290 -9.82 3.93 -18.02
C ALA A 290 -11.26 4.28 -17.56
N GLY A 291 -11.39 5.31 -16.72
CA GLY A 291 -12.68 5.80 -16.22
C GLY A 291 -13.18 5.15 -14.94
N ASN A 292 -12.48 4.15 -14.40
CA ASN A 292 -12.86 3.44 -13.17
C ASN A 292 -11.93 3.80 -12.02
N ILE A 293 -12.50 4.07 -10.84
CA ILE A 293 -11.75 4.39 -9.62
C ILE A 293 -11.30 3.11 -8.92
N TYR A 294 -10.03 3.06 -8.54
CA TYR A 294 -9.39 1.98 -7.80
C TYR A 294 -8.66 2.53 -6.59
N HIS A 295 -8.88 1.93 -5.42
CA HIS A 295 -8.24 2.35 -4.18
C HIS A 295 -6.98 1.52 -3.88
N GLY A 296 -6.00 2.19 -3.27
CA GLY A 296 -4.67 1.66 -2.95
C GLY A 296 -3.83 1.24 -4.13
N THR A 297 -4.08 1.87 -5.27
CA THR A 297 -3.24 1.75 -6.46
C THR A 297 -2.73 3.15 -6.72
N ASN A 298 -1.48 3.43 -6.34
CA ASN A 298 -0.90 4.76 -6.50
C ASN A 298 0.62 4.72 -6.62
N VAL A 299 1.18 5.66 -7.38
CA VAL A 299 2.62 5.87 -7.54
C VAL A 299 3.23 6.72 -6.41
N PHE A 300 2.40 7.39 -5.62
CA PHE A 300 2.81 8.13 -4.43
C PHE A 300 2.73 7.25 -3.19
N GLU A 301 3.71 7.41 -2.31
CA GLU A 301 3.75 6.80 -0.98
C GLU A 301 4.23 7.83 0.03
N TYR A 302 3.88 7.66 1.30
CA TYR A 302 4.36 8.55 2.36
C TYR A 302 5.17 7.77 3.37
N ARG A 303 6.40 8.24 3.65
CA ARG A 303 7.39 7.52 4.46
C ARG A 303 7.91 8.40 5.58
N ASN A 304 8.66 7.82 6.51
CA ASN A 304 9.34 8.54 7.60
C ASN A 304 8.40 9.37 8.49
N VAL A 305 7.14 8.96 8.60
CA VAL A 305 6.12 9.68 9.36
C VAL A 305 6.55 9.82 10.81
N LYS A 306 6.57 11.06 11.29
CA LYS A 306 6.83 11.44 12.67
C LYS A 306 5.65 12.27 13.16
N MET A 307 5.10 11.89 14.30
CA MET A 307 4.12 12.68 15.03
C MET A 307 4.63 12.94 16.44
N ALA A 308 4.61 14.20 16.87
CA ALA A 308 5.05 14.58 18.20
C ALA A 308 4.13 15.64 18.80
N PHE A 309 3.81 15.47 20.07
CA PHE A 309 3.12 16.46 20.89
C PHE A 309 4.09 17.11 21.87
N ALA A 310 3.84 18.37 22.18
CA ALA A 310 4.42 19.04 23.33
C ALA A 310 3.36 19.85 24.08
N CYS A 311 3.50 19.91 25.39
CA CYS A 311 2.59 20.63 26.27
C CYS A 311 3.30 21.81 26.94
N GLY A 312 2.51 22.83 27.25
CA GLY A 312 2.97 24.01 27.98
C GLY A 312 2.79 23.84 29.48
N ASP A 313 2.43 24.94 30.12
CA ASP A 313 2.48 25.08 31.57
C ASP A 313 1.62 24.04 32.30
N LYS A 314 2.09 23.65 33.50
CA LYS A 314 1.38 22.79 34.47
C LYS A 314 0.94 21.41 33.97
N SER A 315 1.48 20.97 32.84
CA SER A 315 1.05 19.75 32.15
C SER A 315 2.25 18.83 31.92
N THR A 316 2.05 17.52 32.05
CA THR A 316 3.07 16.51 31.66
C THR A 316 2.41 15.39 30.88
N PHE A 317 3.14 14.79 29.96
CA PHE A 317 2.79 13.50 29.42
C PHE A 317 3.20 12.39 30.40
N ILE A 318 2.32 11.41 30.57
CA ILE A 318 2.53 10.26 31.47
C ILE A 318 2.59 8.92 30.72
N ARG A 319 1.97 8.82 29.54
CA ARG A 319 1.96 7.62 28.69
C ARG A 319 1.65 7.99 27.24
N SER A 320 2.00 7.10 26.31
CA SER A 320 1.62 7.22 24.90
C SER A 320 0.99 5.93 24.38
N PHE A 321 0.10 6.04 23.39
CA PHE A 321 -0.51 4.90 22.70
C PHE A 321 -0.35 5.03 21.20
N GLN A 322 -0.27 3.87 20.55
CA GLN A 322 -0.10 3.73 19.13
C GLN A 322 -1.14 2.77 18.60
N GLU A 323 -1.79 3.16 17.51
CA GLU A 323 -2.71 2.32 16.75
C GLU A 323 -2.47 2.58 15.27
N GLY A 324 -2.72 1.59 14.43
CA GLY A 324 -2.54 1.79 13.01
C GLY A 324 -2.64 0.53 12.19
N ARG A 325 -2.56 0.77 10.89
CA ARG A 325 -2.32 -0.21 9.84
C ARG A 325 -1.23 0.38 8.95
N VAL A 326 -0.07 -0.25 8.88
CA VAL A 326 1.12 0.32 8.22
C VAL A 326 1.78 -0.70 7.31
N TYR A 327 2.39 -0.28 6.20
CA TYR A 327 3.05 -1.19 5.27
C TYR A 327 4.56 -1.23 5.51
N ASP A 328 5.11 -2.39 5.86
CA ASP A 328 6.57 -2.57 6.00
C ASP A 328 7.20 -2.76 4.63
N TYR A 329 7.62 -1.66 4.01
CA TYR A 329 8.26 -1.67 2.69
C TYR A 329 9.70 -2.21 2.71
N THR A 330 10.26 -2.46 3.90
CA THR A 330 11.65 -2.91 4.07
C THR A 330 11.80 -4.42 4.21
N ALA A 331 10.68 -5.15 4.38
CA ALA A 331 10.68 -6.60 4.47
C ALA A 331 10.93 -7.27 3.10
N ILE A 332 11.52 -8.47 3.11
CA ILE A 332 11.74 -9.29 1.89
C ILE A 332 10.41 -9.59 1.19
N PHE A 333 9.38 -9.86 1.99
CA PHE A 333 7.99 -9.89 1.56
C PHE A 333 7.29 -8.73 2.27
N PRO A 334 7.20 -7.57 1.62
CA PRO A 334 6.46 -6.45 2.16
C PRO A 334 5.05 -6.87 2.59
N ALA A 335 4.65 -6.42 3.77
CA ALA A 335 3.38 -6.84 4.34
C ALA A 335 2.78 -5.71 5.17
N VAL A 336 1.46 -5.72 5.22
CA VAL A 336 0.69 -4.86 6.11
C VAL A 336 0.85 -5.36 7.55
N LYS A 337 1.13 -4.43 8.46
CA LYS A 337 1.13 -4.61 9.91
C LYS A 337 -0.10 -3.94 10.52
N GLY A 338 -0.88 -4.70 11.28
CA GLY A 338 -2.12 -4.23 11.88
C GLY A 338 -2.14 -4.25 13.41
N VAL A 339 -3.32 -3.96 13.97
CA VAL A 339 -3.60 -4.04 15.42
C VAL A 339 -3.24 -5.44 15.95
N GLY A 340 -2.52 -5.48 17.08
CA GLY A 340 -2.00 -6.69 17.70
C GLY A 340 -0.60 -7.08 17.23
N GLU A 341 -0.11 -6.53 16.12
CA GLU A 341 1.25 -6.80 15.65
C GLU A 341 2.29 -5.82 16.22
N SER A 342 3.52 -6.31 16.34
CA SER A 342 4.66 -5.52 16.80
C SER A 342 5.38 -4.84 15.64
N ILE A 343 5.61 -3.53 15.77
CA ILE A 343 6.33 -2.70 14.81
C ILE A 343 7.57 -2.08 15.46
N ALA A 344 8.61 -1.81 14.66
CA ALA A 344 9.86 -1.19 15.10
C ALA A 344 9.82 0.33 14.89
N VAL A 345 10.00 1.09 15.95
CA VAL A 345 9.75 2.54 15.96
C VAL A 345 10.87 3.29 16.66
N SER A 346 11.02 4.59 16.37
CA SER A 346 11.82 5.48 17.19
C SER A 346 10.89 6.22 18.16
N LEU A 347 10.94 5.83 19.44
CA LEU A 347 10.20 6.46 20.52
C LEU A 347 10.87 7.79 20.88
N LEU A 348 10.06 8.84 21.02
CA LEU A 348 10.53 10.20 21.21
C LEU A 348 10.06 10.74 22.56
N ASN A 349 10.96 11.31 23.36
CA ASN A 349 10.59 12.02 24.57
C ASN A 349 11.50 13.20 24.91
N LYS A 350 10.96 14.15 25.68
CA LYS A 350 11.69 15.25 26.31
C LYS A 350 11.24 15.40 27.76
N ALA A 351 12.13 15.05 28.68
CA ALA A 351 11.95 15.35 30.10
C ALA A 351 12.64 16.66 30.48
N VAL A 352 12.05 17.38 31.44
CA VAL A 352 12.58 18.63 32.01
C VAL A 352 12.69 18.54 33.53
N SER A 353 13.62 19.29 34.11
CA SER A 353 13.83 19.34 35.57
C SER A 353 12.73 20.12 36.30
N ALA A 354 12.14 21.11 35.65
CA ALA A 354 11.03 21.91 36.15
C ALA A 354 10.00 22.14 35.02
N LEU A 355 8.71 22.16 35.37
CA LEU A 355 7.67 22.49 34.41
C LEU A 355 7.83 23.93 33.95
N PRO A 356 7.63 24.21 32.65
CA PRO A 356 7.71 25.57 32.15
C PRO A 356 6.55 26.43 32.65
N TYR A 357 6.78 27.74 32.63
CA TYR A 357 5.83 28.78 33.00
C TYR A 357 5.87 29.92 31.97
N GLY A 358 4.71 30.44 31.59
CA GLY A 358 4.59 31.46 30.54
C GLY A 358 4.92 30.92 29.16
N SER A 359 4.69 29.64 28.91
CA SER A 359 5.08 28.98 27.66
C SER A 359 4.44 29.65 26.44
N THR A 360 5.27 30.02 25.45
CA THR A 360 4.80 30.45 24.13
C THR A 360 4.76 29.26 23.17
N PHE A 361 4.04 29.38 22.04
CA PHE A 361 4.02 28.32 21.03
C PHE A 361 5.44 27.95 20.55
N GLN A 362 6.31 28.94 20.35
CA GLN A 362 7.70 28.70 19.92
C GLN A 362 8.52 27.99 20.99
N THR A 363 8.31 28.32 22.28
CA THR A 363 8.94 27.60 23.39
C THR A 363 8.53 26.13 23.41
N VAL A 364 7.24 25.85 23.25
CA VAL A 364 6.67 24.49 23.29
C VAL A 364 7.10 23.69 22.07
N LEU A 365 7.08 24.29 20.87
CA LEU A 365 7.61 23.67 19.65
C LEU A 365 9.11 23.38 19.77
N GLY A 366 9.87 24.24 20.47
CA GLY A 366 11.27 24.01 20.81
C GLY A 366 11.50 22.72 21.62
N TYR A 367 10.54 22.27 22.43
CA TYR A 367 10.65 20.97 23.11
C TYR A 367 10.60 19.81 22.12
N ILE A 368 9.73 19.88 21.10
CA ILE A 368 9.69 18.88 20.02
C ILE A 368 11.01 18.83 19.26
N ASN A 369 11.60 20.00 18.96
CA ASN A 369 12.87 20.09 18.23
C ASN A 369 14.09 19.59 19.03
N THR A 370 13.96 19.45 20.36
CA THR A 370 15.04 19.02 21.26
C THR A 370 14.77 17.67 21.95
N ILE A 371 13.78 16.93 21.43
CA ILE A 371 13.45 15.57 21.82
C ILE A 371 14.65 14.63 21.62
N SER A 372 14.81 13.68 22.54
CA SER A 372 15.70 12.53 22.35
C SER A 372 14.94 11.35 21.76
N SER A 373 15.60 10.53 20.94
CA SER A 373 15.02 9.33 20.35
C SER A 373 15.67 8.06 20.89
N ALA A 374 14.88 7.00 21.02
CA ALA A 374 15.36 5.66 21.29
C ALA A 374 14.62 4.67 20.38
N ASN A 375 15.36 3.77 19.73
CA ASN A 375 14.74 2.72 18.93
C ASN A 375 14.13 1.64 19.83
N GLY A 376 12.92 1.22 19.50
CA GLY A 376 12.19 0.23 20.27
C GLY A 376 11.17 -0.52 19.41
N LYS A 377 10.36 -1.34 20.07
CA LYS A 377 9.20 -1.99 19.47
C LYS A 377 7.95 -1.61 20.24
N VAL A 378 6.86 -1.39 19.51
CA VAL A 378 5.52 -1.18 20.09
C VAL A 378 4.56 -2.17 19.46
N THR A 379 3.52 -2.54 20.19
CA THR A 379 2.41 -3.34 19.66
C THR A 379 1.24 -2.41 19.36
N LEU A 380 0.77 -2.42 18.12
CA LEU A 380 -0.33 -1.58 17.67
C LEU A 380 -1.63 -1.95 18.42
N GLY A 381 -2.32 -0.96 18.98
CA GLY A 381 -3.54 -1.14 19.78
C GLY A 381 -3.32 -1.71 21.19
N SER A 382 -2.08 -1.71 21.70
CA SER A 382 -1.76 -2.19 23.05
C SER A 382 -2.00 -1.14 24.15
N THR A 383 -1.71 -1.49 25.42
CA THR A 383 -1.87 -0.61 26.60
C THR A 383 -0.90 0.57 26.65
N GLY A 384 -0.11 0.80 25.60
CA GLY A 384 0.76 1.95 25.44
C GLY A 384 2.13 1.81 26.11
N VAL A 385 2.96 2.84 25.91
CA VAL A 385 4.31 2.97 26.46
C VAL A 385 4.25 3.91 27.67
N SER A 386 4.59 3.40 28.85
CA SER A 386 4.69 4.23 30.07
C SER A 386 5.93 5.10 30.03
N LEU A 387 5.78 6.36 30.46
CA LEU A 387 6.89 7.30 30.56
C LEU A 387 7.39 7.30 32.00
N THR A 388 8.68 7.02 32.20
CA THR A 388 9.26 6.90 33.55
C THR A 388 9.50 8.25 34.23
N ASN A 389 9.45 9.36 33.49
CA ASN A 389 9.73 10.70 33.98
C ASN A 389 8.44 11.51 34.17
N ARG A 390 8.15 11.92 35.41
CA ARG A 390 6.94 12.70 35.79
C ARG A 390 6.88 14.14 35.24
N LYS A 391 7.89 14.59 34.49
CA LYS A 391 7.97 15.94 33.89
C LYS A 391 8.38 15.85 32.43
N THR A 392 7.63 15.07 31.66
CA THR A 392 7.83 14.91 30.22
C THR A 392 6.98 15.96 29.49
N THR A 393 7.62 16.94 28.87
CA THR A 393 6.94 18.05 28.18
C THR A 393 6.71 17.81 26.70
N ALA A 394 7.40 16.84 26.11
CA ALA A 394 7.14 16.43 24.72
C ALA A 394 7.32 14.92 24.54
N VAL A 395 6.49 14.35 23.68
CA VAL A 395 6.46 12.93 23.34
C VAL A 395 6.15 12.76 21.86
N GLY A 396 6.58 11.66 21.26
CA GLY A 396 6.25 11.37 19.88
C GLY A 396 6.70 9.99 19.44
N GLU A 397 6.55 9.76 18.15
CA GLU A 397 7.05 8.56 17.50
C GLU A 397 7.47 8.89 16.06
N LYS A 398 8.50 8.19 15.57
CA LYS A 398 8.90 8.21 14.16
C LYS A 398 8.94 6.79 13.59
N LEU A 399 8.36 6.65 12.40
CA LEU A 399 8.18 5.42 11.64
C LEU A 399 9.09 5.42 10.40
N THR A 400 10.27 4.82 10.49
CA THR A 400 11.28 4.85 9.41
C THR A 400 11.16 3.70 8.40
N LYS A 401 10.60 2.57 8.83
CA LYS A 401 10.48 1.34 8.02
C LYS A 401 9.13 1.17 7.34
N TYR A 402 8.24 2.14 7.53
CA TYR A 402 6.85 2.02 7.12
C TYR A 402 6.50 3.07 6.07
N SER A 403 5.66 2.66 5.13
CA SER A 403 5.00 3.55 4.19
C SER A 403 3.49 3.54 4.41
N PHE A 404 2.87 4.62 3.96
CA PHE A 404 1.44 4.86 3.99
C PHE A 404 0.98 5.08 2.56
N GLU A 405 -0.07 4.36 2.22
CA GLU A 405 -0.77 4.33 0.94
C GLU A 405 -2.20 3.86 1.27
N GLU A 406 -3.20 4.25 0.48
CA GLU A 406 -4.60 3.89 0.67
C GLU A 406 -5.17 4.31 2.03
N CYS A 407 -5.92 5.40 2.18
CA CYS A 407 -6.79 5.66 3.36
C CYS A 407 -7.97 6.54 2.96
N THR A 408 -8.68 6.10 1.93
CA THR A 408 -9.95 6.71 1.56
C THR A 408 -11.05 5.93 2.27
N ASP A 409 -11.79 6.58 3.16
CA ASP A 409 -13.02 6.01 3.71
C ASP A 409 -14.06 5.99 2.57
N TYR A 410 -14.13 4.90 1.80
CA TYR A 410 -15.11 4.72 0.73
C TYR A 410 -16.19 3.69 1.12
N ASP A 411 -17.39 3.82 0.54
CA ASP A 411 -18.55 2.94 0.78
C ASP A 411 -18.93 2.75 2.27
N GLY A 412 -18.68 3.76 3.11
CA GLY A 412 -18.96 3.70 4.55
C GLY A 412 -18.05 2.76 5.34
N LYS A 413 -17.01 2.20 4.71
CA LYS A 413 -15.97 1.40 5.37
C LYS A 413 -14.92 2.36 5.95
N ILE A 414 -14.83 2.40 7.27
CA ILE A 414 -13.83 3.19 7.99
C ILE A 414 -12.53 2.39 8.15
N ASN A 415 -11.37 3.05 8.07
CA ASN A 415 -10.05 2.47 8.37
C ASN A 415 -9.64 1.26 7.49
N ILE A 416 -10.15 1.19 6.27
CA ILE A 416 -9.77 0.16 5.29
C ILE A 416 -8.34 0.31 4.75
N GLY A 417 -7.73 1.46 5.04
CA GLY A 417 -6.42 1.86 4.55
C GLY A 417 -5.28 1.92 5.57
N HIS A 418 -4.10 2.37 5.15
CA HIS A 418 -2.98 2.68 6.03
C HIS A 418 -3.19 3.99 6.78
N TYR A 419 -3.12 3.89 8.09
CA TYR A 419 -3.16 5.04 8.99
C TYR A 419 -2.28 4.75 10.19
N PHE A 420 -1.81 5.82 10.82
CA PHE A 420 -1.12 5.72 12.09
C PHE A 420 -1.66 6.77 13.03
N THR A 421 -2.15 6.34 14.18
CA THR A 421 -2.68 7.16 15.25
C THR A 421 -1.71 7.14 16.41
N TYR A 422 -1.25 8.33 16.80
CA TYR A 422 -0.42 8.55 17.98
C TYR A 422 -1.23 9.31 19.03
N GLN A 423 -1.20 8.81 20.27
CA GLN A 423 -1.90 9.43 21.40
C GLN A 423 -0.92 9.74 22.51
N GLY A 424 -0.97 10.95 23.05
CA GLY A 424 -0.28 11.33 24.27
C GLY A 424 -1.29 11.56 25.38
N VAL A 425 -1.08 10.95 26.55
CA VAL A 425 -1.91 11.19 27.72
C VAL A 425 -1.20 12.10 28.68
N LEU A 426 -1.91 13.15 29.08
CA LEU A 426 -1.44 14.23 29.91
C LEU A 426 -2.15 14.23 31.26
N GLN A 427 -1.46 14.78 32.25
CA GLN A 427 -2.02 15.11 33.56
C GLN A 427 -1.57 16.51 34.00
N TYR A 428 -2.40 17.12 34.83
CA TYR A 428 -2.11 18.35 35.55
C TYR A 428 -1.16 18.08 36.73
N GLU A 429 -0.08 18.85 36.84
CA GLU A 429 1.04 18.59 37.77
C GLU A 429 1.34 19.77 38.73
N ALA A 430 0.45 20.75 38.84
CA ALA A 430 0.62 21.88 39.76
C ALA A 430 -0.21 21.73 41.04
N ALA A 431 0.22 22.37 42.13
CA ALA A 431 -0.48 22.27 43.41
C ALA A 431 -1.86 22.97 43.40
N SER A 432 -2.02 24.05 42.62
CA SER A 432 -3.29 24.78 42.50
C SER A 432 -3.30 25.76 41.32
N GLY A 433 -4.53 26.19 40.96
CA GLY A 433 -4.79 27.30 40.04
C GLY A 433 -4.85 26.91 38.55
N ASN A 434 -5.75 27.56 37.83
CA ASN A 434 -5.96 27.34 36.41
C ASN A 434 -4.98 28.19 35.57
N THR A 435 -4.58 27.70 34.41
CA THR A 435 -3.74 28.45 33.48
C THR A 435 -4.14 28.15 32.05
N ASN A 436 -4.43 29.20 31.28
CA ASN A 436 -4.54 29.11 29.83
C ASN A 436 -3.12 29.07 29.26
N THR A 437 -2.85 28.07 28.44
CA THR A 437 -1.51 27.79 27.92
C THR A 437 -1.65 27.22 26.51
N VAL A 438 -0.50 26.93 25.91
CA VAL A 438 -0.39 26.45 24.54
C VAL A 438 0.35 25.12 24.50
N GLY A 439 -0.11 24.24 23.62
CA GLY A 439 0.53 23.00 23.22
C GLY A 439 0.99 23.08 21.76
N ALA A 440 1.71 22.06 21.33
CA ALA A 440 2.09 21.90 19.93
C ALA A 440 1.86 20.46 19.47
N LEU A 441 1.44 20.31 18.21
CA LEU A 441 1.60 19.09 17.44
C LEU A 441 2.52 19.39 16.26
N ALA A 442 3.51 18.55 16.05
CA ALA A 442 4.34 18.55 14.85
C ALA A 442 4.16 17.23 14.12
N VAL A 443 3.90 17.33 12.81
CA VAL A 443 3.84 16.18 11.91
C VAL A 443 4.86 16.40 10.80
N GLU A 444 5.73 15.43 10.61
CA GLU A 444 6.76 15.40 9.55
C GLU A 444 6.62 14.09 8.79
N PHE A 445 6.77 14.11 7.48
CA PHE A 445 6.73 12.94 6.62
C PHE A 445 7.38 13.25 5.28
N ASP A 446 7.75 12.22 4.53
CA ASP A 446 8.30 12.38 3.19
C ASP A 446 7.27 11.90 2.17
N LYS A 447 6.97 12.74 1.16
CA LYS A 447 6.35 12.28 -0.08
C LYS A 447 7.40 11.49 -0.85
N PHE A 448 7.15 10.22 -1.12
CA PHE A 448 7.97 9.38 -1.98
C PHE A 448 7.25 9.16 -3.31
N TYR A 449 7.93 9.47 -4.41
CA TYR A 449 7.42 9.21 -5.76
C TYR A 449 8.17 8.02 -6.35
N THR A 450 7.42 6.96 -6.65
CA THR A 450 7.99 5.69 -7.10
C THR A 450 8.46 5.73 -8.56
N GLY A 451 7.98 6.69 -9.35
CA GLY A 451 8.35 6.82 -10.77
C GLY A 451 9.84 7.16 -10.99
N ASP A 452 10.44 7.99 -10.13
CA ASP A 452 11.85 8.38 -10.21
C ASP A 452 12.64 8.11 -8.91
N TYR A 453 12.01 7.45 -7.93
CA TYR A 453 12.55 7.17 -6.60
C TYR A 453 12.96 8.44 -5.83
N SER A 454 12.28 9.56 -6.07
CA SER A 454 12.51 10.81 -5.35
C SER A 454 11.73 10.88 -4.03
N SER A 455 12.27 11.67 -3.09
CA SER A 455 11.67 11.89 -1.78
C SER A 455 11.69 13.37 -1.43
N THR A 456 10.55 13.91 -0.99
CA THR A 456 10.37 15.32 -0.62
C THR A 456 9.87 15.42 0.82
N PRO A 457 10.63 16.03 1.75
CA PRO A 457 10.19 16.19 3.13
C PRO A 457 9.11 17.27 3.26
N ILE A 458 8.10 16.99 4.07
CA ILE A 458 6.96 17.86 4.38
C ILE A 458 6.81 17.94 5.90
N SER A 459 6.54 19.14 6.39
CA SER A 459 6.36 19.39 7.83
C SER A 459 5.19 20.34 8.06
N LYS A 460 4.40 20.05 9.10
CA LYS A 460 3.35 20.92 9.59
C LYS A 460 3.34 20.97 11.10
N ASN A 461 3.31 22.20 11.62
CA ASN A 461 3.15 22.48 13.05
C ASN A 461 1.78 23.07 13.32
N PHE A 462 1.18 22.68 14.45
CA PHE A 462 -0.13 23.10 14.92
C PHE A 462 -0.01 23.68 16.32
N GLN A 463 -0.57 24.87 16.52
CA GLN A 463 -0.76 25.43 17.85
C GLN A 463 -2.02 24.84 18.47
N LEU A 464 -1.90 24.31 19.70
CA LEU A 464 -2.98 23.68 20.43
C LEU A 464 -3.32 24.51 21.66
N ASP A 465 -4.28 25.42 21.56
CA ASP A 465 -4.68 26.24 22.73
C ASP A 465 -5.54 25.40 23.69
N TYR A 466 -5.21 25.45 24.98
CA TYR A 466 -5.93 24.70 26.02
C TYR A 466 -5.81 25.35 27.41
N SER A 467 -6.66 24.92 28.33
CA SER A 467 -6.52 25.22 29.75
C SER A 467 -6.00 24.01 30.54
N SER A 468 -5.11 24.28 31.48
CA SER A 468 -4.60 23.31 32.45
C SER A 468 -5.18 23.64 33.83
N GLN A 469 -5.89 22.70 34.43
CA GLN A 469 -6.67 22.90 35.65
C GLN A 469 -6.67 21.65 36.55
N PRO A 470 -6.87 21.80 37.88
CA PRO A 470 -7.08 20.67 38.78
C PRO A 470 -8.30 19.82 38.38
#